data_AF-T1B743-F1
#
_entry.id   AF-T1B743-F1
#
_cell.length_a   1.000
_cell.length_b   1.000
_cell.length_c   1.000
_cell.angle_alpha   90.00
_cell.angle_beta   90.00
_cell.angle_gamma   90.00
#
_symmetry.space_group_name_H-M   'P 1'
#
loop_
_entity.id
_entity.type
_entity.pdbx_description
1 polymer ?
#
loop_
_entity_poly.entity_id
_entity_poly.type
_entity_poly.pdbx_seq_one_letter_code
_entity_poly.pdbx_strand_id
1 'polypeptide(L)' 'LTLESVTTDRIPCLGWVANRVDPALEASEAVLATLVERLAIPCLGVVPSLTPPEIGSVAQALHPPPSV' A
#
# COMPACT_ATOMS: atom_id res chain seq x y z
N LEU A 1 11.87 -3.90 3.54
CA LEU A 1 12.03 -3.42 2.15
C LEU A 1 11.58 -1.96 2.13
N THR A 2 12.44 -1.02 1.73
CA THR A 2 12.12 0.42 1.63
C THR A 2 12.05 0.81 0.16
N LEU A 3 11.23 1.83 -0.16
CA LEU A 3 11.08 2.29 -1.55
C LEU A 3 12.43 2.69 -2.17
N GLU A 4 13.27 3.35 -1.40
CA GLU A 4 14.60 3.83 -1.82
C GLU A 4 15.53 2.68 -2.26
N SER A 5 15.47 1.52 -1.58
CA SER A 5 16.24 0.34 -1.99
C SER A 5 15.72 -0.24 -3.30
N VAL A 6 14.40 -0.28 -3.51
CA VAL A 6 13.79 -0.84 -4.74
C VAL A 6 14.11 0.02 -5.96
N THR A 7 14.10 1.35 -5.82
CA THR A 7 14.41 2.28 -6.94
C THR A 7 15.87 2.23 -7.36
N THR A 8 16.78 1.85 -6.46
CA THR A 8 18.23 1.75 -6.74
C THR A 8 18.55 0.57 -7.67
N ASP A 9 17.73 -0.48 -7.64
CA ASP A 9 17.94 -1.71 -8.41
C ASP A 9 17.43 -1.64 -9.87
N ARG A 10 17.04 -0.45 -10.36
CA ARG A 10 16.45 -0.19 -11.70
C ARG A 10 15.19 -1.00 -12.03
N ILE A 11 14.52 -1.57 -11.03
CA ILE A 11 13.25 -2.26 -11.20
C ILE A 11 12.13 -1.20 -11.06
N PRO A 12 11.27 -1.01 -12.07
CA PRO A 12 10.17 -0.07 -11.96
C PRO A 12 9.18 -0.56 -10.91
N CYS A 13 8.97 0.24 -9.86
CA CYS A 13 7.94 -0.01 -8.88
C CYS A 13 6.59 0.49 -9.42
N LEU A 14 5.67 -0.43 -9.68
CA LEU A 14 4.36 -0.12 -10.28
C LEU A 14 3.38 0.50 -9.27
N GLY A 15 3.69 0.45 -7.99
CA GLY A 15 2.84 0.97 -6.92
C GLY A 15 3.10 0.26 -5.60
N TRP A 16 2.34 0.65 -4.59
CA TRP A 16 2.46 0.14 -3.22
C TRP A 16 1.09 -0.12 -2.61
N VAL A 17 1.03 -1.01 -1.62
CA VAL A 17 -0.20 -1.35 -0.89
C VAL A 17 -0.07 -0.86 0.55
N ALA A 18 -1.04 -0.08 1.02
CA ALA A 18 -1.13 0.28 2.43
C ALA A 18 -1.79 -0.86 3.22
N ASN A 19 -1.11 -1.42 4.21
CA ASN A 19 -1.69 -2.45 5.07
C ASN A 19 -1.91 -1.90 6.49
N ARG A 20 -3.17 -1.85 6.95
CA ARG A 20 -3.52 -1.44 8.31
C ARG A 20 -3.39 -2.65 9.24
N VAL A 21 -2.19 -2.85 9.77
CA VAL A 21 -1.93 -3.97 10.70
C VAL A 21 -2.49 -3.72 12.10
N ASP A 22 -2.44 -2.46 12.55
CA ASP A 22 -2.90 -2.04 13.87
C ASP A 22 -4.14 -1.13 13.75
N PRO A 23 -5.32 -1.59 14.17
CA PRO A 23 -6.53 -0.77 14.15
C PRO A 23 -6.52 0.35 15.20
N ALA A 24 -5.67 0.26 16.23
CA ALA A 24 -5.54 1.27 17.28
C ALA A 24 -4.62 2.45 16.90
N LEU A 25 -4.05 2.43 15.69
CA LEU A 25 -3.23 3.53 15.20
C LEU A 25 -4.12 4.75 14.86
N GLU A 26 -4.29 5.64 15.84
CA GLU A 26 -5.14 6.84 15.79
C GLU A 26 -4.82 7.77 14.60
N ALA A 27 -3.58 7.78 14.11
CA ALA A 27 -3.13 8.63 13.01
C ALA A 27 -3.04 7.90 11.65
N SER A 28 -3.70 6.75 11.48
CA SER A 28 -3.58 5.93 10.26
C SER A 28 -3.91 6.69 8.96
N GLU A 29 -4.91 7.58 8.97
CA GLU A 29 -5.24 8.41 7.81
C GLU A 29 -4.19 9.49 7.52
N ALA A 30 -3.65 10.14 8.55
CA ALA A 30 -2.62 11.15 8.40
C ALA A 30 -1.29 10.56 7.89
N VAL A 31 -0.95 9.36 8.37
CA VAL A 31 0.19 8.58 7.87
C VAL A 31 -0.03 8.20 6.41
N LEU A 32 -1.22 7.70 6.05
CA LEU A 32 -1.55 7.35 4.68
C LEU A 32 -1.44 8.56 3.73
N ALA A 33 -1.99 9.72 4.12
CA ALA A 33 -1.88 10.94 3.34
C ALA A 33 -0.42 11.36 3.12
N THR A 34 0.39 11.33 4.19
CA THR A 34 1.82 11.64 4.12
C THR A 34 2.57 10.69 3.18
N LEU A 35 2.23 9.40 3.18
CA LEU A 35 2.84 8.42 2.27
C LEU A 35 2.41 8.64 0.83
N VAL A 36 1.13 8.93 0.56
CA VAL A 36 0.65 9.25 -0.79
C VAL A 36 1.35 10.50 -1.35
N GLU A 37 1.58 11.52 -0.54
CA GLU A 37 2.29 12.74 -0.95
C GLU A 37 3.78 12.51 -1.22
N ARG A 38 4.43 11.64 -0.43
CA ARG A 38 5.89 11.44 -0.50
C ARG A 38 6.32 10.38 -1.50
N LEU A 39 5.49 9.36 -1.73
CA LEU A 39 5.83 8.26 -2.62
C LEU A 39 5.34 8.61 -4.04
N ALA A 40 6.27 8.83 -4.97
CA ALA A 40 5.98 9.15 -6.37
C ALA A 40 5.44 7.96 -7.20
N ILE A 41 4.85 6.97 -6.53
CA ILE A 41 4.31 5.74 -7.12
C ILE A 41 2.88 5.54 -6.59
N PRO A 42 1.96 5.00 -7.40
CA PRO A 42 0.55 4.97 -7.04
C PRO A 42 0.28 4.04 -5.85
N CYS A 43 -0.63 4.44 -4.97
CA CYS A 43 -1.21 3.55 -3.98
C CYS A 43 -2.22 2.64 -4.69
N LEU A 44 -1.96 1.33 -4.68
CA LEU A 44 -2.78 0.30 -5.32
C LEU A 44 -3.96 -0.13 -4.44
N GLY A 45 -4.06 0.38 -3.21
CA GLY A 45 -5.16 0.02 -2.29
C GLY A 45 -4.76 0.10 -0.84
N VAL A 46 -5.78 0.08 0.02
CA VAL A 46 -5.64 0.10 1.48
C VAL A 46 -6.33 -1.15 2.04
N VAL A 47 -5.53 -2.10 2.52
CA VAL A 47 -6.01 -3.31 3.16
C VAL A 47 -6.33 -2.99 4.62
N PRO A 48 -7.58 -3.18 5.09
CA PRO A 48 -7.93 -2.99 6.49
C PRO A 48 -7.30 -4.09 7.37
N SER A 49 -7.33 -3.90 8.70
CA SER A 49 -6.93 -4.97 9.62
C SER A 49 -7.96 -6.11 9.53
N LEU A 50 -7.53 -7.26 9.00
CA LEU A 50 -8.38 -8.44 8.79
C LEU A 50 -7.98 -9.55 9.74
N THR A 51 -8.95 -10.16 10.40
CA THR A 51 -8.73 -11.34 11.26
C THR A 51 -9.90 -12.31 11.07
N PRO A 52 -9.74 -13.38 10.26
CA PRO A 52 -8.54 -13.80 9.54
C PRO A 52 -8.25 -12.99 8.24
N PRO A 53 -6.98 -12.91 7.79
CA PRO A 53 -6.61 -12.22 6.55
C PRO A 53 -6.89 -13.10 5.32
N GLU A 54 -8.16 -13.24 4.97
CA GLU A 54 -8.59 -14.05 3.82
C GLU A 54 -8.19 -13.40 2.48
N ILE A 55 -7.76 -14.23 1.53
CA ILE A 55 -7.27 -13.80 0.21
C ILE A 55 -8.33 -12.96 -0.53
N GLY A 56 -9.59 -13.39 -0.51
CA GLY A 56 -10.68 -12.69 -1.19
C GLY A 56 -10.91 -11.27 -0.65
N SER A 57 -10.89 -11.13 0.67
CA SER A 57 -11.05 -9.84 1.36
C SER A 57 -9.89 -8.89 1.08
N VAL A 58 -8.66 -9.42 1.00
CA VAL A 58 -7.49 -8.62 0.59
C VAL A 58 -7.61 -8.20 -0.87
N ALA A 59 -7.94 -9.13 -1.78
CA ALA A 59 -8.04 -8.85 -3.20
C ALA A 59 -9.08 -7.78 -3.53
N GLN A 60 -10.19 -7.75 -2.79
CA GLN A 60 -11.25 -6.76 -2.97
C GLN A 60 -10.85 -5.34 -2.55
N ALA A 61 -9.81 -5.20 -1.73
CA ALA A 61 -9.25 -3.91 -1.30
C ALA A 61 -8.16 -3.38 -2.25
N LEU A 62 -7.80 -4.13 -3.29
CA LEU A 62 -6.73 -3.79 -4.24
C LEU A 62 -7.28 -3.39 -5.61
N HIS A 63 -6.67 -2.37 -6.18
CA HIS A 63 -6.90 -1.87 -7.53
C HIS A 63 -5.61 -2.08 -8.34
N PRO A 64 -5.58 -3.04 -9.27
CA PRO A 64 -4.40 -3.26 -10.09
C PRO A 64 -4.14 -2.04 -10.98
N PRO A 65 -2.87 -1.68 -11.24
CA PRO A 65 -2.55 -0.64 -12.21
C PRO A 65 -3.08 -1.06 -13.59
N PRO A 66 -3.49 -0.10 -14.44
CA PRO A 66 -3.97 -0.42 -15.79
C PRO A 66 -2.88 -1.19 -16.55
N SER A 67 -3.26 -2.28 -17.19
CA SER A 67 -2.39 -3.06 -18.06
C SER A 67 -1.92 -2.17 -19.21
N VAL A 68 -0.62 -1.86 -19.26
CA VAL A 68 0.07 -1.23 -20.40
C VAL A 68 0.31 -2.27 -21.49
#